data_AF-A0A7S3EXE6-F1
#
_entry.id   AF-A0A7S3EXE6-F1
#
_cell.length_a   1.000
_cell.length_b   1.000
_cell.length_c   1.000
_cell.angle_alpha   90.00
_cell.angle_beta   90.00
_cell.angle_gamma   90.00
#
_symmetry.space_group_name_H-M   'P 1'
#
loop_
_entity.id
_entity.type
_entity.pdbx_description
1 polymer ?
#
loop_
_entity_poly.entity_id
_entity_poly.type
_entity_poly.pdbx_seq_one_letter_code
_entity_poly.pdbx_strand_id
1 'polypeptide(L)'
;PLFFSFHLLDMVNKSNDLQAVFQAVTQNGRAILLTGCFGSVVIWIYAIVGYSFAQTDSALFASEDIQWCPENNLFVCWISALTISLQRGDVGEMMQMRASTDPWYPFIVIYQFTYYILVITV
;
A
#
# COMPACT_ATOMS: atom_id res chain seq x y z
N PRO A 1 30.83 13.51 -2.54
CA PRO A 1 29.87 14.07 -3.51
C PRO A 1 28.43 14.26 -2.95
N LEU A 2 27.90 13.34 -2.12
CA LEU A 2 26.53 13.45 -1.56
C LEU A 2 26.36 14.51 -0.45
N PHE A 3 27.45 14.96 0.18
CA PHE A 3 27.40 15.97 1.24
C PHE A 3 26.99 17.36 0.75
N PHE A 4 27.10 17.65 -0.56
CA PHE A 4 26.67 18.93 -1.13
C PHE A 4 25.14 19.08 -1.15
N SER A 5 24.39 17.96 -1.21
CA SER A 5 22.93 17.97 -1.20
C SER A 5 22.34 18.44 0.14
N PHE A 6 23.02 18.18 1.27
CA PHE A 6 22.61 18.70 2.58
C PHE A 6 22.70 20.23 2.65
N HIS A 7 23.61 20.85 1.89
CA HIS A 7 23.74 22.30 1.86
C HIS A 7 22.55 22.99 1.17
N LEU A 8 21.86 22.29 0.25
CA LEU A 8 20.62 22.76 -0.38
C LEU A 8 19.43 22.76 0.59
N LEU A 9 19.40 21.85 1.56
CA LEU A 9 18.38 21.83 2.61
C LEU A 9 18.51 23.03 3.57
N ASP A 10 19.75 23.49 3.81
CA ASP A 10 19.99 24.69 4.63
C ASP A 10 19.50 25.99 3.93
N MET A 11 19.51 26.02 2.60
CA MET A 11 18.93 27.12 1.82
C MET A 11 17.40 27.23 2.00
N VAL A 12 16.70 26.11 2.18
CA VAL A 12 15.25 26.08 2.47
C VAL A 12 14.94 26.70 3.83
N ASN A 13 15.82 26.51 4.82
CA ASN A 13 15.67 27.08 6.16
C ASN A 13 15.87 28.61 6.21
N LYS A 14 16.47 29.22 5.17
CA LYS A 14 16.69 30.67 5.09
C LYS A 14 15.53 31.45 4.47
N SER A 15 14.57 30.77 3.83
CA SER A 15 13.43 31.41 3.17
C SER A 15 12.15 31.26 3.98
N ASN A 16 11.51 32.39 4.32
CA ASN A 16 10.28 32.41 5.13
C ASN A 16 9.08 31.75 4.40
N ASP A 17 9.02 31.84 3.07
CA ASP A 17 7.92 31.26 2.27
C ASP A 17 7.96 29.72 2.28
N LEU A 18 9.16 29.14 2.16
CA LEU A 18 9.36 27.68 2.18
C LEU A 18 9.16 27.09 3.59
N GLN A 19 9.53 27.85 4.62
CA GLN A 19 9.31 27.46 6.01
C GLN A 19 7.82 27.43 6.36
N ALA A 20 7.01 28.37 5.84
CA ALA A 20 5.57 28.37 6.02
C ALA A 20 4.91 27.10 5.44
N VAL A 21 5.35 26.64 4.27
CA VAL A 21 4.86 25.39 3.66
C VAL A 21 5.24 24.17 4.49
N PHE A 22 6.50 24.08 4.93
CA PHE A 22 6.95 22.96 5.78
C PHE A 22 6.23 22.93 7.12
N GLN A 23 6.01 24.11 7.72
CA GLN A 23 5.30 24.25 8.98
C GLN A 23 3.82 23.90 8.83
N ALA A 24 3.19 24.21 7.70
CA ALA A 24 1.82 23.79 7.41
C ALA A 24 1.64 22.26 7.39
N VAL A 25 2.63 21.52 6.88
CA VAL A 25 2.61 20.04 6.86
C VAL A 25 2.99 19.45 8.24
N THR A 26 3.95 20.04 8.94
CA THR A 26 4.47 19.50 10.22
C THR A 26 3.67 19.89 11.45
N GLN A 27 2.89 20.98 11.39
CA GLN A 27 2.04 21.43 12.51
C GLN A 27 1.01 20.37 12.91
N ASN A 28 0.51 19.58 11.95
CA ASN A 28 -0.41 18.46 12.17
C ASN A 28 0.25 17.09 11.98
N GLY A 29 1.59 17.02 12.04
CA GLY A 29 2.34 15.80 11.75
C GLY A 29 1.96 14.61 12.62
N ARG A 30 1.57 14.83 13.88
CA ARG A 30 1.09 13.76 14.77
C ARG A 30 -0.17 13.08 14.25
N ALA A 31 -1.11 13.84 13.70
CA ALA A 31 -2.34 13.27 13.14
C ALA A 31 -2.00 12.46 11.87
N ILE A 32 -1.19 13.01 10.97
CA ILE A 32 -0.75 12.35 9.73
C ILE A 32 -0.03 11.02 10.05
N LEU A 33 0.88 11.02 11.02
CA LEU A 33 1.57 9.80 11.45
C LEU A 33 0.63 8.76 12.03
N LEU A 34 -0.35 9.18 12.85
CA LEU A 34 -1.34 8.27 13.42
C LEU A 34 -2.20 7.61 12.33
N THR A 35 -2.65 8.39 11.35
CA THR A 35 -3.43 7.87 10.21
C THR A 35 -2.60 6.91 9.36
N GLY A 36 -1.33 7.24 9.10
CA GLY A 36 -0.41 6.34 8.38
C GLY A 36 -0.17 5.02 9.13
N CYS A 37 0.03 5.06 10.45
CA CYS A 37 0.14 3.85 11.27
C CYS A 37 -1.16 3.04 11.27
N PHE A 38 -2.31 3.68 11.37
CA PHE A 38 -3.60 3.01 11.33
C PHE A 38 -3.83 2.32 9.98
N GLY A 39 -3.62 3.03 8.86
CA GLY A 39 -3.74 2.46 7.51
C GLY A 39 -2.78 1.28 7.28
N SER A 40 -1.55 1.39 7.78
CA SER A 40 -0.55 0.31 7.78
C SER A 40 -1.04 -0.97 8.48
N VAL A 41 -1.73 -0.84 9.62
CA VAL A 41 -2.36 -1.97 10.34
C VAL A 41 -3.56 -2.54 9.57
N VAL A 42 -4.37 -1.71 8.93
CA VAL A 42 -5.48 -2.19 8.09
C VAL A 42 -4.93 -3.02 6.91
N ILE A 43 -3.88 -2.54 6.24
CA ILE A 43 -3.23 -3.27 5.15
C ILE A 43 -2.62 -4.59 5.64
N TRP A 44 -2.14 -4.65 6.89
CA TRP A 44 -1.66 -5.90 7.52
C TRP A 44 -2.77 -6.97 7.61
N ILE A 45 -3.98 -6.59 7.98
CA ILE A 45 -5.13 -7.50 8.05
C ILE A 45 -5.45 -8.05 6.65
N TYR A 46 -5.47 -7.19 5.64
CA TYR A 46 -5.67 -7.61 4.25
C TYR A 46 -4.55 -8.52 3.74
N ALA A 47 -3.30 -8.25 4.09
CA ALA A 47 -2.16 -9.11 3.73
C ALA A 47 -2.28 -10.51 4.33
N ILE A 48 -2.78 -10.65 5.57
CA ILE A 48 -3.07 -11.97 6.18
C ILE A 48 -4.15 -12.72 5.39
N VAL A 49 -5.24 -12.03 5.06
CA VAL A 49 -6.35 -12.62 4.28
C VAL A 49 -5.82 -13.08 2.92
N GLY A 50 -5.17 -12.20 2.15
CA GLY A 50 -4.58 -12.53 0.85
C GLY A 50 -3.57 -13.68 0.92
N TYR A 51 -2.70 -13.71 1.94
CA TYR A 51 -1.74 -14.79 2.16
C TYR A 51 -2.41 -16.14 2.44
N SER A 52 -3.49 -16.15 3.24
CA SER A 52 -4.24 -17.37 3.53
C SER A 52 -4.92 -17.94 2.28
N PHE A 53 -5.46 -17.10 1.42
CA PHE A 53 -6.11 -17.54 0.18
C PHE A 53 -5.10 -17.93 -0.90
N ALA A 54 -3.98 -17.21 -1.02
CA ALA A 54 -2.89 -17.57 -1.93
C ALA A 54 -2.28 -18.95 -1.61
N GLN A 55 -2.25 -19.35 -0.34
CA GLN A 55 -1.85 -20.72 0.04
C GLN A 55 -2.89 -21.79 -0.34
N THR A 56 -4.17 -21.43 -0.41
CA THR A 56 -5.26 -22.37 -0.74
C THR A 56 -5.36 -22.56 -2.25
N ASP A 57 -5.22 -21.48 -3.02
CA ASP A 57 -5.24 -21.48 -4.46
C ASP A 57 -4.27 -20.41 -4.98
N SER A 58 -3.09 -20.85 -5.40
CA SER A 58 -2.03 -19.98 -5.87
C SER A 58 -2.36 -19.29 -7.19
N ALA A 59 -3.37 -19.77 -7.94
CA ALA A 59 -3.81 -19.14 -9.19
C ALA A 59 -4.70 -17.90 -8.94
N LEU A 60 -5.25 -17.71 -7.74
CA LEU A 60 -6.10 -16.55 -7.42
C LEU A 60 -5.31 -15.23 -7.41
N PHE A 61 -4.08 -15.28 -6.92
CA PHE A 61 -3.23 -14.09 -6.71
C PHE A 61 -1.96 -14.11 -7.58
N ALA A 62 -1.96 -14.87 -8.67
CA ALA A 62 -0.85 -14.89 -9.62
C ALA A 62 -1.26 -14.13 -10.89
N SER A 63 -0.70 -12.93 -11.10
CA SER A 63 -0.74 -12.27 -12.41
C SER A 63 0.52 -12.61 -13.21
N GLU A 64 0.44 -12.50 -14.55
CA GLU A 64 1.57 -12.83 -15.44
C GLU A 64 2.80 -11.94 -15.19
N ASP A 65 2.59 -10.72 -14.68
CA ASP A 65 3.64 -9.71 -14.50
C ASP A 65 4.09 -9.52 -13.04
N ILE A 66 3.26 -9.94 -12.06
CA ILE A 66 3.50 -9.67 -10.64
C ILE A 66 3.16 -10.89 -9.80
N GLN A 67 4.18 -11.47 -9.18
CA GLN A 67 3.97 -12.53 -8.19
C GLN A 67 3.55 -11.90 -6.85
N TRP A 68 2.30 -12.12 -6.45
CA TRP A 68 1.83 -11.75 -5.12
C TRP A 68 2.51 -12.63 -4.07
N CYS A 69 3.20 -12.00 -3.13
CA CYS A 69 3.88 -12.66 -2.01
C CYS A 69 4.92 -13.69 -2.51
N PRO A 70 6.07 -13.21 -3.05
CA PRO A 70 7.06 -14.05 -3.73
C PRO A 70 7.70 -15.13 -2.84
N GLU A 71 7.58 -14.97 -1.53
CA GLU A 71 8.07 -15.91 -0.52
C GLU A 71 6.94 -16.24 0.45
N ASN A 72 7.00 -17.41 1.11
CA ASN A 72 6.07 -17.82 2.17
C ASN A 72 6.21 -16.99 3.47
N ASN A 73 6.57 -15.72 3.36
CA ASN A 73 6.79 -14.78 4.44
C ASN A 73 5.66 -13.75 4.46
N LEU A 74 4.84 -13.77 5.52
CA LEU A 74 3.73 -12.82 5.71
C LEU A 74 4.21 -11.36 5.73
N PHE A 75 5.38 -11.09 6.29
CA PHE A 75 5.94 -9.73 6.33
C PHE A 75 6.29 -9.21 4.93
N VAL A 76 6.85 -10.06 4.08
CA VAL A 76 7.14 -9.70 2.68
C VAL A 76 5.85 -9.44 1.94
N CYS A 77 4.84 -10.28 2.15
CA CYS A 77 3.49 -10.11 1.60
C CYS A 77 2.87 -8.76 1.98
N TRP A 78 3.02 -8.34 3.24
CA TRP A 78 2.56 -7.04 3.70
C TRP A 78 3.32 -5.85 3.10
N ILE A 79 4.65 -5.93 3.00
CA ILE A 79 5.47 -4.88 2.37
C ILE A 79 5.14 -4.74 0.88
N SER A 80 4.96 -5.87 0.18
CA SER A 80 4.52 -5.88 -1.21
C SER A 80 3.13 -5.25 -1.34
N ALA A 81 2.19 -5.62 -0.46
CA ALA A 81 0.87 -5.01 -0.43
C ALA A 81 0.95 -3.51 -0.22
N LEU A 82 1.73 -3.01 0.76
CA LEU A 82 1.92 -1.57 0.98
C LEU A 82 2.51 -0.83 -0.22
N THR A 83 3.54 -1.41 -0.83
CA THR A 83 4.30 -0.70 -1.86
C THR A 83 3.53 -0.67 -3.17
N ILE A 84 2.99 -1.81 -3.59
CA ILE A 84 2.38 -1.94 -4.90
C ILE A 84 0.96 -1.34 -4.89
N SER A 85 0.18 -1.52 -3.82
CA SER A 85 -1.17 -0.93 -3.75
C SER A 85 -1.16 0.59 -3.77
N LEU A 86 -0.28 1.23 -2.99
CA LEU A 86 -0.22 2.70 -2.91
C LEU A 86 0.33 3.31 -4.19
N GLN A 87 1.19 2.60 -4.91
CA GLN A 87 1.72 3.05 -6.20
C GLN A 87 0.71 2.89 -7.34
N ARG A 88 -0.03 1.78 -7.37
CA ARG A 88 -0.95 1.44 -8.45
C ARG A 88 -2.39 1.89 -8.21
N GLY A 89 -2.72 2.26 -6.97
CA GLY A 89 -4.05 2.72 -6.58
C GLY A 89 -5.08 1.61 -6.40
N ASP A 90 -4.73 0.35 -6.70
CA ASP A 90 -5.57 -0.82 -6.45
C ASP A 90 -4.73 -2.09 -6.31
N VAL A 91 -5.29 -3.07 -5.61
CA VAL A 91 -4.79 -4.43 -5.45
C VAL A 91 -5.27 -5.35 -6.60
N GLY A 92 -6.34 -4.97 -7.31
CA GLY A 92 -6.94 -5.75 -8.40
C GLY A 92 -6.01 -6.07 -9.57
N GLU A 93 -5.03 -5.22 -9.88
CA GLU A 93 -4.06 -5.50 -10.96
C GLU A 93 -3.14 -6.71 -10.67
N MET A 94 -3.05 -7.12 -9.40
CA MET A 94 -2.26 -8.28 -8.99
C MET A 94 -3.09 -9.57 -8.91
N MET A 95 -4.41 -9.46 -9.08
CA MET A 95 -5.33 -10.59 -9.07
C MET A 95 -5.70 -10.98 -10.51
N GLN A 96 -5.78 -12.28 -10.80
CA GLN A 96 -6.20 -12.74 -12.11
C GLN A 96 -7.72 -12.61 -12.24
N MET A 97 -8.21 -12.10 -13.38
CA MET A 97 -9.64 -12.15 -13.69
C MET A 97 -10.10 -13.61 -13.83
N ARG A 98 -10.98 -14.02 -12.91
CA ARG A 98 -11.58 -15.35 -12.87
C ARG A 98 -12.94 -15.34 -13.58
N ALA A 99 -13.35 -16.47 -14.14
CA ALA A 99 -14.65 -16.57 -14.80
C ALA A 99 -15.79 -16.45 -13.77
N SER A 100 -16.93 -15.88 -14.17
CA SER A 100 -18.11 -15.74 -13.28
C SER A 100 -18.65 -17.10 -12.78
N THR A 101 -18.25 -18.21 -13.39
CA THR A 101 -18.65 -19.57 -13.01
C THR A 101 -17.92 -20.08 -11.78
N ASP A 102 -16.79 -19.46 -11.40
CA ASP A 102 -15.97 -19.94 -10.28
C ASP A 102 -16.57 -19.55 -8.92
N PRO A 103 -16.68 -20.49 -7.95
CA PRO A 103 -17.30 -20.24 -6.65
C PRO A 103 -16.64 -19.11 -5.82
N TRP A 104 -15.34 -18.87 -6.04
CA TRP A 104 -14.56 -17.86 -5.32
C TRP A 104 -14.64 -16.46 -5.95
N TYR A 105 -15.22 -16.33 -7.15
CA TYR A 105 -15.40 -15.04 -7.83
C TYR A 105 -16.03 -13.93 -6.95
N PRO A 106 -17.16 -14.15 -6.25
CA PRO A 106 -17.75 -13.09 -5.42
C PRO A 106 -16.85 -12.67 -4.27
N PHE A 107 -16.05 -13.58 -3.72
CA PHE A 107 -15.12 -13.27 -2.63
C PHE A 107 -14.00 -12.33 -3.10
N ILE A 108 -13.42 -12.59 -4.27
CA ILE A 108 -12.37 -11.75 -4.88
C ILE A 108 -12.90 -10.34 -5.12
N VAL A 109 -14.12 -10.23 -5.68
CA VAL A 109 -14.77 -8.95 -5.96
C VAL A 109 -14.99 -8.16 -4.67
N ILE A 110 -15.55 -8.80 -3.63
CA ILE A 110 -15.77 -8.16 -2.32
C ILE A 110 -14.44 -7.72 -1.71
N TYR A 111 -13.40 -8.55 -1.80
CA TYR A 111 -12.06 -8.23 -1.30
C TYR A 111 -11.49 -6.98 -1.96
N GLN A 112 -11.55 -6.90 -3.30
CA GLN A 112 -11.07 -5.74 -4.07
C GLN A 112 -11.83 -4.46 -3.72
N PHE A 113 -13.18 -4.51 -3.73
CA PHE A 113 -14.00 -3.34 -3.43
C PHE A 113 -13.80 -2.85 -1.99
N THR A 114 -13.76 -3.77 -1.01
CA THR A 114 -13.60 -3.39 0.39
C THR A 114 -12.20 -2.82 0.64
N TYR A 115 -11.17 -3.36 -0.03
CA TYR A 115 -9.82 -2.81 0.04
C TYR A 115 -9.75 -1.39 -0.52
N TYR A 116 -10.31 -1.16 -1.71
CA TYR A 116 -10.33 0.17 -2.35
C TYR A 116 -11.04 1.22 -1.47
N ILE A 117 -12.19 0.85 -0.89
CA ILE A 117 -12.94 1.75 -0.02
C ILE A 117 -12.16 2.06 1.26
N LEU A 118 -11.64 1.04 1.95
CA LEU A 118 -11.05 1.24 3.29
C LEU A 118 -9.60 1.72 3.29
N VAL A 119 -8.82 1.46 2.24
CA VAL A 119 -7.38 1.76 2.19
C VAL A 119 -7.06 2.94 1.29
N ILE A 120 -7.75 3.07 0.15
CA ILE A 120 -7.46 4.12 -0.86
C ILE A 120 -8.39 5.32 -0.69
N THR A 121 -9.66 5.08 -0.37
CA THR A 121 -10.69 6.14 -0.35
C THR A 121 -10.83 6.82 1.02
N VAL A 122 -10.70 6.07 2.10
CA VAL A 122 -10.83 6.52 3.51
C VAL A 122 -9.47 6.85 4.10
#